data_AF-A0A0F9N706-F1
#
_entry.id   AF-A0A0F9N706-F1
#
_cell.length_a   1.000
_cell.length_b   1.000
_cell.length_c   1.000
_cell.angle_alpha   90.00
_cell.angle_beta   90.00
_cell.angle_gamma   90.00
#
_symmetry.space_group_name_H-M   'P 1'
#
loop_
_entity.id
_entity.type
_entity.pdbx_description
1 polymer ?
#
loop_
_entity_poly.entity_id
_entity_poly.type
_entity_poly.pdbx_seq_one_letter_code
_entity_poly.pdbx_strand_id
1 'polypeptide(L)' 'MNDFKHGDTVRYIPNHANGDAQHPACQNGVVSSTNDNWVFVKYNCLACTMFTGDEPFTAQATKRENLIMR' A
#
# COMPACT_ATOMS: atom_id res chain seq x y z
N MET A 1 -14.38 -10.50 -6.34
CA MET A 1 -13.07 -10.05 -5.83
C MET A 1 -12.78 -8.75 -6.54
N ASN A 2 -12.59 -7.65 -5.81
CA ASN A 2 -12.24 -6.38 -6.43
C ASN A 2 -10.77 -6.48 -6.84
N ASP A 3 -10.52 -6.65 -8.12
CA ASP A 3 -9.16 -6.63 -8.65
C ASP A 3 -8.62 -5.21 -8.49
N PHE A 4 -7.61 -5.07 -7.64
CA PHE A 4 -6.85 -3.83 -7.53
C PHE A 4 -6.28 -3.48 -8.90
N LYS A 5 -6.43 -2.23 -9.32
CA LYS A 5 -5.87 -1.71 -10.57
C LYS A 5 -4.94 -0.54 -10.29
N HIS A 6 -4.06 -0.27 -11.25
CA HIS A 6 -3.19 0.91 -11.22
C HIS A 6 -4.02 2.19 -10.95
N GLY A 7 -3.55 3.00 -10.00
CA GLY A 7 -4.21 4.25 -9.59
C GLY A 7 -5.23 4.10 -8.47
N ASP A 8 -5.62 2.88 -8.07
CA ASP A 8 -6.53 2.71 -6.94
C ASP A 8 -5.89 3.20 -5.63
N THR A 9 -6.68 3.91 -4.83
CA THR A 9 -6.28 4.28 -3.47
C THR A 9 -6.60 3.14 -2.53
N VAL A 10 -5.60 2.73 -1.74
CA VAL A 10 -5.70 1.60 -0.82
C VAL A 10 -5.22 1.98 0.56
N ARG A 11 -5.67 1.22 1.55
CA ARG A 11 -5.14 1.24 2.91
C ARG A 11 -4.59 -0.13 3.26
N TYR A 12 -3.33 -0.15 3.69
CA TYR A 12 -2.66 -1.30 4.28
C TYR A 12 -3.06 -1.46 5.74
N ILE A 13 -3.42 -2.68 6.11
CA ILE A 13 -3.70 -3.11 7.47
C ILE A 13 -2.62 -4.13 7.85
N PRO A 14 -1.70 -3.79 8.76
CA PRO A 14 -0.69 -4.74 9.19
C PRO A 14 -1.30 -5.84 10.05
N ASN A 15 -0.69 -7.02 10.04
CA ASN A 15 -1.19 -8.18 10.80
C ASN A 15 -1.38 -7.87 12.30
N HIS A 16 -0.50 -7.07 12.90
CA HIS A 16 -0.59 -6.70 14.32
C HIS A 16 -1.75 -5.74 14.64
N ALA A 17 -2.36 -5.12 13.63
CA ALA A 17 -3.58 -4.35 13.80
C ALA A 17 -4.83 -5.25 13.94
N ASN A 18 -4.72 -6.57 13.77
CA ASN A 18 -5.85 -7.51 13.87
C ASN A 18 -7.06 -7.12 13.02
N GLY A 19 -6.84 -6.54 11.84
CA GLY A 19 -7.92 -6.06 10.96
C GLY A 19 -8.42 -4.65 11.26
N ASP A 20 -7.87 -3.97 12.27
CA ASP A 20 -8.26 -2.59 12.60
C ASP A 20 -7.75 -1.60 11.53
N ALA A 21 -8.68 -1.17 10.67
CA ALA A 21 -8.42 -0.18 9.63
C ALA A 21 -8.16 1.24 10.17
N GLN A 22 -8.32 1.49 11.46
CA GLN A 22 -8.01 2.77 12.12
C GLN A 22 -6.69 2.73 12.91
N HIS A 23 -6.01 1.58 12.92
CA HIS A 23 -4.76 1.43 13.66
C HIS A 23 -3.70 2.45 13.16
N PRO A 24 -2.92 3.08 14.05
CA PRO A 24 -1.96 4.13 13.67
C PRO A 24 -0.85 3.62 12.74
N ALA A 25 -0.60 2.32 12.72
CA ALA A 25 0.34 1.69 11.79
C ALA A 25 -0.26 1.39 10.40
N CYS A 26 -1.55 1.66 10.17
CA CYS A 26 -2.14 1.59 8.84
C CYS A 26 -1.54 2.67 7.93
N GLN A 27 -1.27 2.28 6.69
CA GLN A 27 -0.65 3.17 5.71
C GLN A 27 -1.56 3.31 4.50
N ASN A 28 -1.76 4.54 4.05
CA ASN A 28 -2.48 4.79 2.79
C ASN A 28 -1.46 4.77 1.65
N GLY A 29 -1.89 4.35 0.47
CA GLY A 29 -1.04 4.36 -0.72
C GLY A 29 -1.84 4.26 -1.99
N VAL A 30 -1.14 4.29 -3.11
CA VAL A 30 -1.71 4.15 -4.46
C VAL A 30 -1.12 2.92 -5.11
N VAL A 31 -1.98 2.12 -5.75
CA VAL A 31 -1.56 0.92 -6.48
C VAL A 31 -0.76 1.34 -7.72
N SER A 32 0.46 0.85 -7.82
CA SER A 32 1.35 1.05 -8.96
C SER A 32 1.21 -0.08 -9.99
N SER A 33 0.97 -1.31 -9.56
CA SER A 33 0.74 -2.46 -10.45
C SER A 33 0.25 -3.65 -9.65
N THR A 34 -0.23 -4.68 -10.35
CA THR A 34 -0.66 -5.94 -9.74
C THR A 34 -0.15 -7.13 -10.55
N ASN A 35 0.02 -8.26 -9.86
CA ASN A 35 0.16 -9.57 -10.47
C ASN A 35 -0.68 -10.58 -9.70
N ASP A 36 -0.60 -11.87 -10.05
CA ASP A 36 -1.41 -12.95 -9.48
C ASP A 36 -1.25 -13.14 -7.97
N ASN A 37 -0.13 -12.69 -7.40
CA ASN A 37 0.23 -12.93 -6.00
C ASN A 37 0.28 -11.65 -5.15
N TRP A 38 0.56 -10.51 -5.76
CA TRP A 38 0.96 -9.28 -5.10
C TRP A 38 0.31 -8.04 -5.70
N VAL A 39 0.09 -7.04 -4.85
CA VAL A 39 -0.27 -5.68 -5.22
C VAL A 39 0.91 -4.79 -4.87
N PHE A 40 1.46 -4.10 -5.85
CA PHE A 40 2.56 -3.17 -5.66
C PHE A 40 1.98 -1.80 -5.32
N VAL A 41 2.24 -1.31 -4.11
CA VAL A 41 1.64 -0.06 -3.60
C VAL A 41 2.73 0.96 -3.29
N LYS A 42 2.55 2.20 -3.77
CA LYS A 42 3.33 3.36 -3.35
C LYS A 42 2.67 3.95 -2.11
N TYR A 43 3.24 3.70 -0.93
CA TYR A 43 2.69 4.17 0.34
C TYR A 43 3.06 5.63 0.61
N ASN A 44 2.12 6.37 1.21
CA ASN A 44 2.27 7.74 1.67
C ASN A 44 3.06 7.74 2.99
N CYS A 45 4.30 7.26 2.96
CA CYS A 45 5.18 7.26 4.12
C CYS A 45 5.98 8.56 4.14
N LEU A 46 5.62 9.48 5.04
CA LEU A 46 6.40 10.70 5.32
C LEU A 46 7.85 10.40 5.76
N ALA A 47 8.12 9.18 6.24
CA ALA A 47 9.46 8.73 6.68
C ALA A 47 10.31 8.09 5.57
N CYS A 48 9.72 7.77 4.41
CA CYS A 48 10.45 7.18 3.27
C CYS A 48 10.83 8.22 2.21
N THR A 49 11.05 9.47 2.63
CA THR A 49 11.75 10.46 1.82
C THR A 49 13.15 9.91 1.53
N MET A 50 13.31 9.27 0.37
CA MET A 50 14.63 8.98 -0.18
C MET A 50 15.37 10.33 -0.29
N PHE A 51 16.56 10.40 0.30
CA PHE A 51 17.39 11.61 0.32
C PHE A 51 17.95 11.99 -1.08
N THR A 52 17.61 11.20 -2.09
CA THR A 52 18.01 11.36 -3.49
C THR A 52 16.75 11.66 -4.28
N GLY A 53 16.70 12.81 -4.97
CA GLY A 53 15.52 13.36 -5.65
C GLY A 53 14.99 12.58 -6.86
N ASP A 54 15.05 11.26 -6.82
CA ASP A 54 14.37 10.35 -7.74
C ASP A 54 12.90 10.16 -7.30
N GLU A 55 12.03 9.76 -8.23
CA GLU A 55 10.59 9.61 -8.03
C GLU A 55 10.27 9.03 -6.65
N PRO A 56 9.41 9.68 -5.86
CA PRO A 56 9.24 9.28 -4.50
C PRO A 56 8.50 7.93 -4.53
N PHE A 57 9.07 6.98 -3.80
CA PHE A 57 8.49 5.67 -3.47
C PHE A 57 8.64 4.58 -4.55
N THR A 58 9.59 3.67 -4.32
CA THR A 58 9.51 2.31 -4.90
C THR A 58 8.23 1.64 -4.37
N ALA A 59 7.45 1.04 -5.27
CA ALA A 59 6.25 0.33 -4.88
C ALA A 59 6.62 -0.92 -4.05
N GLN A 60 5.91 -1.15 -2.94
CA GLN A 60 6.14 -2.30 -2.08
C GLN A 60 5.14 -3.42 -2.40
N ALA A 61 5.64 -4.64 -2.57
CA ALA A 61 4.81 -5.82 -2.80
C ALA A 61 4.02 -6.16 -1.53
N THR A 62 2.70 -6.09 -1.63
CA THR A 62 1.79 -6.30 -0.50
C THR A 62 0.77 -7.37 -0.84
N LYS A 63 0.46 -8.22 0.13
CA LYS A 63 -0.59 -9.23 -0.02
C LYS A 63 -1.96 -8.57 -0.14
N ARG A 64 -2.78 -9.10 -1.04
CA ARG A 64 -4.16 -8.64 -1.24
C ARG A 64 -4.99 -8.65 0.04
N GLU A 65 -4.80 -9.65 0.89
CA GLU A 65 -5.52 -9.81 2.17
C GLU A 65 -5.26 -8.67 3.17
N ASN A 66 -4.14 -7.95 3.02
CA ASN A 66 -3.76 -6.85 3.90
C ASN A 66 -4.13 -5.48 3.33
N LEU A 67 -4.88 -5.43 2.22
CA LEU A 67 -5.29 -4.20 1.56
C LEU A 67 -6.81 -4.07 1.52
N ILE A 68 -7.28 -2.87 1.82
CA ILE A 68 -8.67 -2.47 1.60
C ILE A 68 -8.73 -1.29 0.62
N MET A 69 -9.78 -1.26 -0.20
CA MET A 69 -10.08 -0.09 -1.05
C MET A 69 -10.49 1.10 -0.18
N ARG A 70 -10.15 2.30 -0.63
CA ARG A 70 -10.44 3.55 0.08
C ARG A 70 -11.23 4.53 -0.76
#